data_AF-A0A5S4TB09-F1
#
_entry.id   AF-A0A5S4TB09-F1
#
_cell.length_a   1.000
_cell.length_b   1.000
_cell.length_c   1.000
_cell.angle_alpha   90.00
_cell.angle_beta   90.00
_cell.angle_gamma   90.00
#
_symmetry.space_group_name_H-M   'P 1'
#
loop_
_entity.id
_entity.type
_entity.pdbx_description
1 polymer ?
#
loop_
_entity_poly.entity_id
_entity_poly.type
_entity_poly.pdbx_seq_one_letter_code
_entity_poly.pdbx_strand_id
1 'polypeptide(L)'
;YMFLLTNDDNKVLPTIKSRTQVFQFPKNEAYLFQLAQERGLLRSQADLVAKLAKNVDQLEDLAQNSHFLEVMAQTERFVSIWLKDQLQAYLALNHLVLLATEKEEQELILSLLTLLLAREQSQTPFKQVEAVYQDRLMWQSNVNFQNTLEYMVMS
;
A
#
# COMPACT_ATOMS: atom_id res chain seq x y z
N TYR A 1 -12.98 17.75 31.25
CA TYR A 1 -12.63 17.75 29.82
C TYR A 1 -12.66 16.32 29.30
N MET A 2 -13.21 16.10 28.10
CA MET A 2 -13.28 14.78 27.45
C MET A 2 -12.42 14.82 26.19
N PHE A 3 -11.57 13.80 26.01
CA PHE A 3 -10.75 13.62 24.83
C PHE A 3 -11.17 12.33 24.14
N LEU A 4 -11.40 12.41 22.82
CA LEU A 4 -11.73 11.26 21.97
C LEU A 4 -10.60 11.08 20.97
N LEU A 5 -10.11 9.87 20.82
CA LEU A 5 -9.07 9.50 19.86
C LEU A 5 -9.68 8.55 18.83
N THR A 6 -9.43 8.80 17.56
CA THR A 6 -9.83 7.91 16.45
C THR A 6 -8.69 7.83 15.44
N ASN A 7 -8.52 6.65 14.84
CA ASN A 7 -7.60 6.44 13.72
C ASN A 7 -8.29 6.66 12.36
N ASP A 8 -9.62 6.81 12.34
CA ASP A 8 -10.40 7.01 11.12
C ASP A 8 -11.56 7.97 11.40
N ASP A 9 -11.46 9.18 10.86
CA ASP A 9 -12.48 10.21 11.01
C ASP A 9 -13.77 9.82 10.27
N ASN A 10 -13.71 9.08 9.16
CA ASN A 10 -14.89 8.74 8.36
C ASN A 10 -15.84 7.78 9.09
N LYS A 11 -15.33 7.03 10.07
CA LYS A 11 -16.12 6.12 10.92
C LYS A 11 -16.81 6.84 12.09
N VAL A 12 -16.50 8.11 12.34
CA VAL A 12 -17.13 8.89 13.42
C VAL A 12 -18.45 9.48 12.94
N LEU A 13 -19.50 9.33 13.75
CA LEU A 13 -20.82 9.86 13.43
C LEU A 13 -20.79 11.39 13.28
N PRO A 14 -21.46 11.96 12.25
CA PRO A 14 -21.51 13.40 12.03
C PRO A 14 -22.03 14.21 13.24
N THR A 15 -22.94 13.62 14.03
CA THR A 15 -23.52 14.24 15.23
C THR A 15 -22.52 14.37 16.39
N ILE A 16 -21.48 13.55 16.42
CA ILE A 16 -20.38 13.67 17.38
C ILE A 16 -19.41 14.75 16.88
N LYS A 17 -19.04 14.71 15.59
CA LYS A 17 -18.13 15.70 14.99
C LYS A 17 -18.61 17.14 15.14
N SER A 18 -19.92 17.37 15.01
CA SER A 18 -20.49 18.73 15.14
C SER A 18 -20.43 19.30 16.56
N ARG A 19 -20.12 18.48 17.56
CA ARG A 19 -20.05 18.86 18.98
C ARG A 19 -18.65 18.77 19.56
N THR A 20 -17.65 18.44 18.74
CA THR A 20 -16.25 18.30 19.16
C THR A 20 -15.35 19.24 18.36
N GLN A 21 -14.20 19.57 18.94
CA GLN A 21 -13.11 20.20 18.20
C GLN A 21 -12.22 19.08 17.64
N VAL A 22 -12.07 19.05 16.32
CA VAL A 22 -11.24 18.04 15.64
C VAL A 22 -9.82 18.57 15.51
N PHE A 23 -8.86 17.84 16.09
CA PHE A 23 -7.44 18.06 15.89
C PHE A 23 -6.87 16.89 15.10
N GLN A 24 -6.17 17.19 14.00
CA GLN A 24 -5.49 16.18 13.20
C GLN A 24 -4.02 16.14 13.58
N PHE A 25 -3.52 14.94 13.86
CA PHE A 25 -2.11 14.68 14.12
C PHE A 25 -1.53 13.98 12.88
N PRO A 26 -1.01 14.73 11.89
CA PRO A 26 -0.41 14.10 10.72
C PRO A 26 0.80 13.28 11.15
N LYS A 27 0.97 12.09 10.56
CA LYS A 27 2.19 11.32 10.78
C LYS A 27 3.39 12.11 10.25
N ASN A 28 4.50 12.06 10.99
CA ASN A 28 5.73 12.70 10.55
C ASN A 28 6.48 11.75 9.61
N GLU A 29 6.08 11.73 8.33
CA GLU A 29 6.70 10.88 7.30
C GLU A 29 8.20 11.13 7.13
N ALA A 30 8.65 12.38 7.24
CA ALA A 30 10.07 12.71 7.12
C ALA A 30 10.90 12.07 8.24
N TYR A 31 10.37 12.09 9.48
CA TYR A 31 10.99 11.40 10.61
C TYR A 31 10.97 9.88 10.44
N LEU A 32 9.84 9.30 10.04
CA LEU A 32 9.73 7.85 9.78
C LEU A 32 10.69 7.41 8.68
N PHE A 33 10.85 8.21 7.63
CA PHE A 33 11.81 7.96 6.55
C PHE A 33 13.25 7.96 7.07
N GLN A 34 13.65 8.96 7.85
CA GLN A 34 14.99 9.00 8.47
C GLN A 34 15.22 7.80 9.37
N LEU A 35 14.24 7.46 10.22
CA LEU A 35 14.32 6.29 11.08
C LEU A 35 14.46 4.99 10.28
N ALA A 36 13.71 4.81 9.20
CA ALA A 36 13.84 3.66 8.31
C ALA A 36 15.26 3.55 7.70
N GLN A 37 15.88 4.67 7.33
CA GLN A 37 17.25 4.68 6.85
C GLN A 37 18.26 4.31 7.95
N GLU A 38 18.07 4.80 9.18
CA GLU A 38 18.89 4.44 10.34
C GLU A 38 18.81 2.93 10.66
N ARG A 39 17.66 2.30 10.36
CA ARG A 39 17.48 0.84 10.45
C ARG A 39 18.10 0.06 9.29
N GLY A 40 18.80 0.73 8.37
CA GLY A 40 19.54 0.10 7.28
C GLY A 40 18.75 -0.15 6.00
N LEU A 41 17.51 0.35 5.91
CA LEU A 41 16.72 0.25 4.68
C LEU A 41 17.29 1.16 3.58
N LEU A 42 17.27 0.66 2.35
CA LEU A 42 17.63 1.46 1.17
C LEU A 42 16.64 2.63 0.99
N ARG A 43 17.07 3.69 0.32
CA ARG A 43 16.26 4.91 0.13
C ARG A 43 14.86 4.63 -0.45
N SER A 44 14.78 3.76 -1.46
CA SER A 44 13.50 3.41 -2.11
C SER A 44 12.56 2.67 -1.16
N GLN A 45 13.11 1.75 -0.37
CA GLN A 45 12.40 0.96 0.64
C GLN A 45 11.96 1.85 1.82
N ALA A 46 12.85 2.70 2.33
CA ALA A 46 12.57 3.61 3.43
C ALA A 46 11.40 4.55 3.12
N ASP A 47 11.28 5.07 1.89
CA ASP A 47 10.16 5.90 1.47
C ASP A 47 8.83 5.12 1.40
N LEU A 48 8.85 3.86 0.94
CA LEU A 48 7.64 3.02 0.94
C LEU A 48 7.22 2.64 2.36
N VAL A 49 8.17 2.22 3.20
CA VAL A 49 7.93 1.85 4.60
C VAL A 49 7.41 3.04 5.40
N ALA A 50 7.99 4.23 5.25
CA ALA A 50 7.50 5.44 5.91
C ALA A 50 6.07 5.83 5.48
N LYS A 51 5.71 5.56 4.22
CA LYS A 51 4.35 5.77 3.70
C LYS A 51 3.35 4.74 4.22
N LEU A 52 3.78 3.49 4.41
CA LEU A 52 2.92 2.41 4.91
C LEU A 52 2.76 2.41 6.43
N ALA A 53 3.82 2.74 7.17
CA ALA A 53 3.80 2.74 8.62
C ALA A 53 2.90 3.87 9.18
N LYS A 54 2.08 3.52 10.17
CA LYS A 54 1.21 4.45 10.89
C LYS A 54 1.95 5.16 12.02
N ASN A 55 2.92 4.49 12.62
CA ASN A 55 3.69 4.97 13.77
C ASN A 55 5.09 4.34 13.78
N VAL A 56 5.89 4.71 14.78
CA VAL A 56 7.25 4.23 14.97
C VAL A 56 7.28 2.72 15.19
N ASP A 57 6.46 2.19 16.11
CA ASP A 57 6.46 0.75 16.43
C ASP A 57 6.19 -0.10 15.20
N GLN A 58 5.16 0.26 14.40
CA GLN A 58 4.85 -0.45 13.17
C GLN A 58 5.98 -0.33 12.15
N LEU A 59 6.67 0.81 12.08
CA LEU A 59 7.83 0.94 11.19
C LEU A 59 8.94 -0.03 11.59
N GLU A 60 9.19 -0.18 12.89
CA GLU A 60 10.20 -1.13 13.37
C GLU A 60 9.83 -2.57 13.03
N ASP A 61 8.56 -2.95 13.22
CA ASP A 61 8.05 -4.26 12.86
C ASP A 61 8.21 -4.53 11.36
N LEU A 62 7.82 -3.57 10.52
CA LEU A 62 7.93 -3.67 9.06
C LEU A 62 9.38 -3.73 8.60
N ALA A 63 10.29 -2.97 9.22
CA ALA A 63 11.70 -2.95 8.86
C ALA A 63 12.43 -4.26 9.22
N GLN A 64 11.96 -4.98 10.24
CA GLN A 64 12.54 -6.26 10.67
C GLN A 64 11.88 -7.48 10.00
N ASN A 65 10.69 -7.31 9.43
CA ASN A 65 9.96 -8.39 8.80
C ASN A 65 10.53 -8.72 7.40
N SER A 66 11.34 -9.78 7.33
CA SER A 66 11.93 -10.25 6.07
C SER A 66 10.92 -10.60 4.99
N HIS A 67 9.78 -11.21 5.34
CA HIS A 67 8.73 -11.56 4.39
C HIS A 67 8.08 -10.29 3.82
N PHE A 68 7.82 -9.29 4.65
CA PHE A 68 7.31 -8.00 4.19
C PHE A 68 8.27 -7.33 3.19
N LEU A 69 9.57 -7.34 3.47
CA LEU A 69 10.58 -6.78 2.56
C LEU A 69 10.63 -7.53 1.23
N GLU A 70 10.43 -8.85 1.25
CA GLU A 70 10.32 -9.67 0.04
C GLU A 70 9.07 -9.29 -0.77
N VAL A 71 7.88 -9.21 -0.14
CA VAL A 71 6.63 -8.79 -0.80
C VAL A 71 6.78 -7.41 -1.43
N MET A 72 7.39 -6.47 -0.73
CA MET A 72 7.67 -5.12 -1.24
C MET A 72 8.57 -5.16 -2.48
N ALA A 73 9.68 -5.90 -2.43
CA ALA A 73 10.61 -6.02 -3.54
C ALA A 73 9.96 -6.67 -4.78
N GLN A 74 9.15 -7.71 -4.57
CA GLN A 74 8.48 -8.40 -5.67
C GLN A 74 7.36 -7.56 -6.28
N THR A 75 6.66 -6.76 -5.47
CA THR A 75 5.65 -5.82 -5.96
C THR A 75 6.28 -4.70 -6.79
N GLU A 76 7.42 -4.14 -6.34
CA GLU A 76 8.18 -3.13 -7.08
C GLU A 76 8.69 -3.68 -8.43
N ARG A 77 9.19 -4.93 -8.42
CA ARG A 77 9.58 -5.64 -9.64
C ARG A 77 8.39 -5.85 -10.58
N PHE A 78 7.24 -6.27 -10.05
CA PHE A 78 6.03 -6.48 -10.84
C PHE A 78 5.57 -5.19 -11.52
N VAL A 79 5.48 -4.08 -10.78
CA VAL A 79 5.10 -2.77 -11.37
C VAL A 79 6.06 -2.36 -12.48
N SER A 80 7.36 -2.57 -12.27
CA SER A 80 8.39 -2.29 -13.29
C SER A 80 8.22 -3.11 -14.57
N ILE A 81 7.73 -4.35 -14.47
CA ILE A 81 7.40 -5.20 -15.62
C ILE A 81 6.09 -4.72 -16.26
N TRP A 82 5.06 -4.46 -15.45
CA TRP A 82 3.73 -4.08 -15.92
C TRP A 82 3.68 -2.75 -16.67
N LEU A 83 4.49 -1.78 -16.26
CA LEU A 83 4.63 -0.53 -17.00
C LEU A 83 5.35 -0.70 -18.36
N LYS A 84 6.04 -1.82 -18.60
CA LYS A 84 6.79 -2.09 -19.84
C LYS A 84 6.09 -3.06 -20.77
N ASP A 85 5.57 -4.15 -20.23
CA ASP A 85 5.00 -5.26 -21.00
C ASP A 85 3.88 -5.94 -20.21
N GLN A 86 2.66 -5.83 -20.73
CA GLN A 86 1.45 -6.37 -20.15
C GLN A 86 1.44 -7.92 -20.12
N LEU A 87 1.98 -8.58 -21.15
CA LEU A 87 2.01 -10.03 -21.23
C LEU A 87 2.98 -10.61 -20.21
N GLN A 88 4.15 -10.00 -20.07
CA GLN A 88 5.14 -10.40 -19.06
C GLN A 88 4.61 -10.17 -17.64
N ALA A 89 3.87 -9.07 -17.41
CA ALA A 89 3.23 -8.82 -16.14
C ALA A 89 2.17 -9.86 -15.81
N TYR A 90 1.39 -10.29 -16.81
CA TYR A 90 0.40 -11.35 -16.62
C TYR A 90 1.04 -12.65 -16.15
N LEU A 91 2.19 -13.02 -16.71
CA LEU A 91 2.93 -14.20 -16.26
C LEU A 91 3.53 -14.02 -14.85
N ALA A 92 3.96 -12.80 -14.52
CA ALA A 92 4.58 -12.48 -13.23
C ALA A 92 3.59 -12.40 -12.05
N LEU A 93 2.28 -12.20 -12.31
CA LEU A 93 1.28 -12.04 -11.24
C LEU A 93 1.19 -13.25 -10.31
N ASN A 94 1.42 -14.45 -10.83
CA ASN A 94 1.34 -15.69 -10.04
C ASN A 94 2.32 -15.66 -8.86
N HIS A 95 3.47 -15.00 -9.01
CA HIS A 95 4.41 -14.88 -7.92
C HIS A 95 3.85 -14.01 -6.78
N LEU A 96 3.14 -12.93 -7.10
CA LEU A 96 2.46 -12.10 -6.10
C LEU A 96 1.33 -12.84 -5.40
N VAL A 97 0.55 -13.61 -6.15
CA VAL A 97 -0.55 -14.43 -5.59
C VAL A 97 -0.02 -15.46 -4.60
N LEU A 98 1.09 -16.12 -4.93
CA LEU A 98 1.72 -17.13 -4.06
C LEU A 98 2.37 -16.51 -2.82
N LEU A 99 2.83 -15.26 -2.90
CA LEU A 99 3.42 -14.53 -1.78
C LEU A 99 2.38 -13.96 -0.81
N ALA A 100 1.14 -13.73 -1.26
CA ALA A 100 0.08 -13.13 -0.47
C ALA A 100 -1.06 -14.13 -0.21
N THR A 101 -0.82 -15.04 0.72
CA THR A 101 -1.79 -16.05 1.13
C THR A 101 -2.81 -15.49 2.12
N GLU A 102 -2.38 -14.58 2.97
CA GLU A 102 -3.23 -13.94 3.97
C GLU A 102 -3.86 -12.65 3.45
N LYS A 103 -5.04 -12.30 3.98
CA LYS A 103 -5.74 -11.06 3.57
C LYS A 103 -4.92 -9.80 3.82
N GLU A 104 -4.11 -9.81 4.88
CA GLU A 104 -3.24 -8.69 5.26
C GLU A 104 -2.13 -8.48 4.23
N GLU A 105 -1.55 -9.55 3.69
CA GLU A 105 -0.55 -9.52 2.63
C GLU A 105 -1.16 -9.06 1.30
N GLN A 106 -2.39 -9.49 1.00
CA GLN A 106 -3.13 -9.06 -0.19
C GLN A 106 -3.43 -7.55 -0.14
N GLU A 107 -3.92 -7.05 1.00
CA GLU A 107 -4.15 -5.62 1.21
C GLU A 107 -2.84 -4.82 1.09
N LEU A 108 -1.74 -5.38 1.59
CA LEU A 108 -0.43 -4.78 1.47
C LEU A 108 0.01 -4.64 0.01
N ILE A 109 -0.09 -5.71 -0.80
CA ILE A 109 0.24 -5.66 -2.24
C ILE A 109 -0.60 -4.58 -2.93
N LEU A 110 -1.91 -4.55 -2.71
CA LEU A 110 -2.79 -3.53 -3.30
C LEU A 110 -2.37 -2.11 -2.91
N SER A 111 -1.87 -1.92 -1.68
CA SER A 111 -1.42 -0.62 -1.17
C SER A 111 -0.06 -0.22 -1.75
N LEU A 112 0.85 -1.18 -1.87
CA LEU A 112 2.12 -1.00 -2.55
C LEU A 112 1.93 -0.65 -4.03
N LEU A 113 1.04 -1.35 -4.74
CA LEU A 113 0.71 -1.05 -6.14
C LEU A 113 0.30 0.42 -6.30
N THR A 114 -0.62 0.91 -5.45
CA THR A 114 -1.04 2.32 -5.47
C THR A 114 0.13 3.27 -5.20
N LEU A 115 0.96 2.99 -4.19
CA LEU A 115 2.10 3.85 -3.82
C LEU A 115 3.18 3.89 -4.90
N LEU A 116 3.50 2.75 -5.50
CA LEU A 116 4.50 2.62 -6.56
C LEU A 116 4.06 3.34 -7.83
N LEU A 117 2.80 3.16 -8.24
CA LEU A 117 2.24 3.89 -9.38
C LEU A 117 2.20 5.41 -9.15
N ALA A 118 1.91 5.85 -7.91
CA ALA A 118 1.93 7.26 -7.53
C ALA A 118 3.35 7.86 -7.51
N ARG A 119 4.37 7.05 -7.21
CA ARG A 119 5.78 7.47 -7.28
C ARG A 119 6.20 7.72 -8.73
N GLU A 120 5.81 6.84 -9.65
CA GLU A 120 6.16 6.92 -11.08
C GLU A 120 5.19 7.78 -11.91
N GLN A 121 4.59 8.82 -11.31
CA GLN A 121 3.50 9.62 -11.91
C GLN A 121 3.75 10.11 -13.34
N SER A 122 5.00 10.38 -13.72
CA SER A 122 5.35 10.83 -15.08
C SER A 122 5.31 9.70 -16.13
N GLN A 123 5.42 8.45 -15.71
CA GLN A 123 5.47 7.26 -16.57
C GLN A 123 4.22 6.38 -16.42
N THR A 124 3.48 6.53 -15.33
CA THR A 124 2.27 5.78 -15.05
C THR A 124 1.11 6.28 -15.92
N PRO A 125 0.60 5.47 -16.86
CA PRO A 125 -0.61 5.84 -17.57
C PRO A 125 -1.82 5.76 -16.63
N PHE A 126 -2.78 6.68 -16.80
CA PHE A 126 -3.99 6.75 -15.97
C PHE A 126 -4.73 5.41 -15.89
N LYS A 127 -4.70 4.64 -16.98
CA LYS A 127 -5.29 3.31 -17.10
C LYS A 127 -4.83 2.35 -16.01
N GLN A 128 -3.53 2.30 -15.68
CA GLN A 128 -2.99 1.41 -14.64
C GLN A 128 -3.43 1.84 -13.24
N VAL A 129 -3.54 3.15 -12.99
CA VAL A 129 -4.06 3.67 -11.71
C VAL A 129 -5.53 3.28 -11.54
N GLU A 130 -6.32 3.45 -12.60
CA GLU A 130 -7.73 3.04 -12.62
C GLU A 130 -7.87 1.52 -12.42
N ALA A 131 -7.03 0.72 -13.09
CA ALA A 131 -7.01 -0.73 -12.94
C ALA A 131 -6.75 -1.17 -11.49
N VAL A 132 -5.73 -0.61 -10.82
CA VAL A 132 -5.45 -0.91 -9.40
C VAL A 132 -6.62 -0.48 -8.49
N TYR A 133 -7.28 0.63 -8.82
CA TYR A 133 -8.45 1.06 -8.06
C TYR A 133 -9.64 0.10 -8.21
N GLN A 134 -9.94 -0.34 -9.43
CA GLN A 134 -11.01 -1.32 -9.68
C GLN A 134 -10.69 -2.67 -9.04
N ASP A 135 -9.45 -3.13 -9.15
CA ASP A 135 -8.92 -4.34 -8.51
C ASP A 135 -9.18 -4.33 -7.00
N ARG A 136 -8.87 -3.20 -6.33
CA ARG A 136 -9.15 -3.01 -4.89
C ARG A 136 -10.64 -3.11 -4.58
N LEU A 137 -11.51 -2.51 -5.40
CA LEU A 137 -12.97 -2.60 -5.20
C LEU A 137 -13.48 -4.03 -5.36
N MET A 138 -12.97 -4.77 -6.35
CA MET A 138 -13.32 -6.18 -6.57
C MET A 138 -12.88 -7.04 -5.39
N TRP A 139 -11.65 -6.86 -4.90
CA TRP A 139 -11.14 -7.61 -3.75
C TRP A 139 -11.93 -7.30 -2.47
N GLN A 140 -12.27 -6.02 -2.22
CA GLN A 140 -13.15 -5.62 -1.11
C GLN A 140 -14.57 -6.22 -1.22
N SER A 141 -15.01 -6.50 -2.45
CA SER A 141 -16.27 -7.19 -2.74
C SER A 141 -16.18 -8.71 -2.63
N ASN A 142 -15.08 -9.24 -2.09
CA ASN A 142 -14.77 -10.67 -1.90
C ASN A 142 -14.51 -11.45 -3.20
N VAL A 143 -14.10 -10.79 -4.28
CA VAL A 143 -13.57 -11.51 -5.45
C VAL A 143 -12.19 -12.08 -5.10
N ASN A 144 -11.90 -13.29 -5.61
CA ASN A 144 -10.61 -13.96 -5.37
C ASN A 144 -9.42 -13.12 -5.86
N PHE A 145 -8.40 -12.98 -5.03
CA PHE A 145 -7.24 -12.11 -5.27
C PHE A 145 -6.51 -12.38 -6.59
N GLN A 146 -6.36 -13.65 -6.99
CA GLN A 146 -5.76 -13.97 -8.29
C GLN A 146 -6.61 -13.42 -9.43
N ASN A 147 -7.92 -13.65 -9.39
CA ASN A 147 -8.84 -13.18 -10.43
C ASN A 147 -8.87 -11.66 -10.53
N THR A 148 -8.76 -10.95 -9.40
CA THR A 148 -8.74 -9.49 -9.42
C THR A 148 -7.44 -8.98 -10.06
N LEU A 149 -6.27 -9.53 -9.70
CA LEU A 149 -4.98 -9.17 -10.32
C LEU A 149 -4.92 -9.52 -11.81
N GLU A 150 -5.47 -10.66 -12.22
CA GLU A 150 -5.59 -11.03 -13.63
C GLU A 150 -6.42 -10.00 -14.41
N TYR A 151 -7.57 -9.60 -13.86
CA TYR A 151 -8.41 -8.56 -14.44
C TYR A 151 -7.68 -7.22 -14.53
N MET A 152 -6.99 -6.81 -13.46
CA MET A 152 -6.21 -5.58 -13.39
C MET A 152 -5.17 -5.50 -14.52
N VAL A 153 -4.40 -6.57 -14.73
CA VAL A 153 -3.36 -6.60 -15.76
C VAL A 153 -3.96 -6.61 -17.15
N MET A 154 -5.09 -7.30 -17.37
CA MET A 154 -5.75 -7.40 -18.67
C MET A 154 -6.53 -6.14 -19.09
N SER A 155 -7.05 -5.40 -18.10
CA SER A 155 -7.89 -4.21 -18.34
C SER A 155 -7.16 -3.12 -19.11
#